data_AF-A0A0T9QL26-F1
#
_entry.id   AF-A0A0T9QL26-F1
#
_cell.length_a   1.000
_cell.length_b   1.000
_cell.length_c   1.000
_cell.angle_alpha   90.00
_cell.angle_beta   90.00
_cell.angle_gamma   90.00
#
_symmetry.space_group_name_H-M   'P 1'
#
loop_
_entity.id
_entity.type
_entity.pdbx_description
1 polymer ?
#
loop_
_entity_poly.entity_id
_entity_poly.type
_entity_poly.pdbx_seq_one_letter_code
_entity_poly.pdbx_strand_id
1 'polypeptide(L)' 'MINETKTTNPDWLTPEQTCILLGGITTKTLRDWNINHRHKAILAPIRFTHKLVRYERCNVIAFIDKCKSKY' A
#
# COMPACT_ATOMS: atom_id res chain seq x y z
N MET A 1 32.62 4.93 4.51
CA MET A 1 31.80 4.01 5.33
C MET A 1 30.37 4.13 4.81
N ILE A 2 29.93 3.14 4.05
CA ILE A 2 28.55 3.07 3.57
C ILE A 2 27.66 2.70 4.75
N ASN A 3 27.06 3.70 5.40
CA ASN A 3 25.93 3.43 6.28
C ASN A 3 24.71 3.24 5.39
N GLU A 4 24.68 2.13 4.66
CA GLU A 4 23.42 1.51 4.25
C GLU A 4 22.73 1.12 5.54
N THR A 5 21.94 2.05 6.08
CA THR A 5 20.90 1.73 7.04
C THR A 5 19.95 0.81 6.29
N LYS A 6 20.27 -0.49 6.32
CA LYS A 6 19.35 -1.62 6.20
C LYS A 6 18.35 -1.44 7.34
N THR A 7 17.52 -0.43 7.17
CA THR A 7 16.49 -0.06 8.11
C THR A 7 15.48 -1.16 7.87
N THR A 8 15.46 -2.12 8.78
CA THR A 8 14.41 -3.09 9.01
C THR A 8 13.12 -2.30 9.32
N ASN A 9 12.69 -1.47 8.37
CA ASN A 9 11.43 -0.77 8.43
C ASN A 9 10.41 -1.87 8.24
N PRO A 10 9.49 -2.06 9.20
CA PRO A 10 8.42 -3.02 8.99
C PRO A 10 7.78 -2.64 7.66
N ASP A 11 7.69 -3.58 6.72
CA ASP A 11 7.12 -3.42 5.38
C ASP A 11 5.65 -2.94 5.40
N TRP A 12 5.14 -2.50 6.53
CA TRP A 12 3.77 -2.17 6.84
C TRP A 12 3.55 -0.66 6.89
N LEU A 13 2.86 -0.17 5.87
CA LEU A 13 2.44 1.21 5.71
C LEU A 13 1.10 1.47 6.41
N THR A 14 0.93 2.66 6.98
CA THR A 14 -0.41 3.15 7.36
C THR A 14 -1.26 3.43 6.11
N PRO A 15 -2.59 3.47 6.22
CA PRO A 15 -3.45 3.90 5.13
C PRO A 15 -3.03 5.28 4.55
N GLU A 16 -2.63 6.21 5.41
CA GLU A 16 -2.16 7.55 5.02
C GLU A 16 -0.85 7.50 4.21
N GLN A 17 0.12 6.69 4.65
CA GLN A 17 1.37 6.51 3.91
C GLN A 17 1.13 5.83 2.56
N THR A 18 0.24 4.82 2.52
CA THR A 18 -0.18 4.17 1.28
C THR A 18 -0.82 5.16 0.32
N CYS A 19 -1.68 6.06 0.81
CA CYS A 19 -2.29 7.12 0.03
C CYS A 19 -1.24 8.05 -0.63
N ILE A 20 -0.22 8.46 0.13
CA ILE A 20 0.89 9.27 -0.39
C ILE A 20 1.64 8.51 -1.50
N LEU A 21 1.96 7.24 -1.27
CA LEU A 21 2.71 6.41 -2.22
C LEU A 21 1.93 6.13 -3.52
N LEU A 22 0.60 6.04 -3.45
CA LEU A 22 -0.27 5.83 -4.61
C LEU A 22 -0.47 7.10 -5.46
N GLY A 23 0.24 8.18 -5.18
CA GLY A 23 0.13 9.46 -5.89
C GLY A 23 -0.66 10.53 -5.16
N GLY A 24 -0.74 10.45 -3.83
CA GLY A 24 -1.43 11.46 -3.01
C GLY A 24 -2.96 11.33 -3.02
N ILE A 25 -3.49 10.11 -3.10
CA ILE A 25 -4.94 9.88 -3.06
C ILE A 25 -5.52 10.07 -1.66
N THR A 26 -6.83 10.15 -1.54
CA THR A 26 -7.50 10.19 -0.23
C THR A 26 -7.72 8.79 0.33
N THR A 27 -7.86 8.68 1.66
CA THR A 27 -8.23 7.42 2.33
C THR A 27 -9.60 6.89 1.88
N LYS A 28 -10.50 7.78 1.44
CA LYS A 28 -11.78 7.41 0.82
C LYS A 28 -11.56 6.68 -0.51
N THR A 29 -10.68 7.20 -1.37
CA THR A 29 -10.30 6.54 -2.62
C THR A 29 -9.62 5.20 -2.36
N LEU A 30 -8.70 5.14 -1.39
CA LEU A 30 -8.06 3.89 -0.98
C LEU A 30 -9.08 2.83 -0.53
N ARG A 31 -10.09 3.25 0.24
CA ARG A 31 -11.18 2.37 0.68
C ARG A 31 -12.03 1.87 -0.48
N ASP A 32 -12.39 2.76 -1.41
CA ASP A 32 -13.11 2.40 -2.62
C ASP A 32 -12.32 1.36 -3.44
N TRP A 33 -11.01 1.57 -3.59
CA TRP A 33 -10.16 0.64 -4.32
C TRP A 33 -10.11 -0.74 -3.66
N ASN A 34 -10.09 -0.82 -2.34
CA ASN A 34 -10.15 -2.12 -1.65
C ASN A 34 -11.45 -2.91 -1.91
N ILE A 35 -12.54 -2.24 -2.32
CA ILE A 35 -13.84 -2.88 -2.56
C ILE A 35 -14.02 -3.16 -4.06
N ASN A 36 -13.75 -2.16 -4.89
CA ASN A 36 -14.14 -2.12 -6.29
C ASN A 36 -12.98 -2.30 -7.28
N HIS A 37 -11.72 -2.12 -6.86
CA HIS A 37 -10.61 -2.16 -7.80
C HIS A 37 -10.32 -3.58 -8.32
N ARG A 38 -9.97 -3.68 -9.60
CA ARG A 38 -9.62 -4.95 -10.26
C ARG A 38 -8.49 -5.71 -9.56
N HIS A 39 -7.52 -4.97 -9.03
CA HIS A 39 -6.34 -5.50 -8.34
C HIS A 39 -6.44 -5.43 -6.80
N LYS A 40 -7.65 -5.33 -6.24
CA LYS A 40 -7.88 -5.22 -4.78
C LYS A 40 -7.26 -6.34 -3.95
N ALA A 41 -7.10 -7.54 -4.53
CA ALA A 41 -6.45 -8.66 -3.87
C ALA A 41 -4.98 -8.39 -3.54
N ILE A 42 -4.30 -7.59 -4.37
CA ILE A 42 -2.92 -7.17 -4.14
C ILE A 42 -2.90 -6.07 -3.08
N LEU A 43 -3.79 -5.07 -3.19
CA LEU A 43 -3.91 -3.98 -2.23
C LEU A 43 -4.60 -4.41 -0.91
N ALA A 44 -4.70 -5.70 -0.61
CA ALA A 44 -5.47 -6.17 0.52
C ALA A 44 -4.88 -5.65 1.86
N PRO A 45 -5.70 -5.00 2.70
CA PRO A 45 -5.23 -4.53 4.00
C PRO A 45 -5.00 -5.67 4.98
N ILE A 46 -3.88 -5.62 5.70
CA ILE A 46 -3.60 -6.45 6.88
C ILE A 46 -4.32 -5.81 8.07
N ARG A 47 -5.34 -6.49 8.58
CA ARG A 47 -6.12 -6.04 9.75
C ARG A 47 -5.51 -6.65 11.01
N PHE A 48 -4.86 -5.82 11.83
CA PHE A 48 -4.41 -6.22 13.16
C PHE A 48 -5.57 -6.17 14.16
N THR A 49 -6.39 -5.13 14.07
CA THR A 49 -7.62 -4.96 14.85
C THR A 49 -8.69 -4.29 14.00
N HIS A 50 -9.90 -4.10 14.53
CA HIS A 50 -10.97 -3.35 13.85
C HIS A 50 -10.59 -1.89 13.52
N LYS A 51 -9.65 -1.30 14.26
CA LYS A 51 -9.19 0.10 14.09
C LYS A 51 -7.81 0.20 13.46
N LEU A 52 -6.97 -0.83 13.59
CA LEU A 52 -5.59 -0.82 13.11
C LEU A 52 -5.46 -1.67 11.86
N VAL A 53 -5.21 -0.99 10.75
CA VAL A 53 -5.02 -1.58 9.43
C VAL A 53 -3.69 -1.13 8.85
N ARG A 54 -2.97 -2.06 8.21
CA ARG A 54 -1.70 -1.80 7.54
C ARG A 54 -1.70 -2.37 6.13
N TYR A 55 -0.79 -1.88 5.31
CA TYR A 55 -0.58 -2.37 3.95
C TYR A 55 0.87 -2.78 3.78
N GLU A 56 1.10 -3.88 3.08
CA GLU A 56 2.47 -4.26 2.76
C GLU A 56 3.01 -3.38 1.62
N ARG A 57 4.21 -2.83 1.79
CA ARG A 57 4.85 -1.94 0.83
C ARG A 57 5.09 -2.66 -0.50
N CYS A 58 5.54 -3.91 -0.45
CA CYS A 58 5.72 -4.76 -1.63
C CYS A 58 4.41 -4.89 -2.42
N ASN A 59 3.30 -5.10 -1.72
CA ASN A 59 1.98 -5.19 -2.33
C ASN A 59 1.52 -3.86 -2.94
N VAL A 60 1.76 -2.73 -2.26
CA VAL A 60 1.45 -1.40 -2.81
C VAL A 60 2.25 -1.12 -4.08
N ILE A 61 3.55 -1.47 -4.10
CA ILE A 61 4.40 -1.31 -5.28
C ILE A 61 3.93 -2.24 -6.41
N ALA A 62 3.67 -3.51 -6.12
CA ALA A 62 3.16 -4.47 -7.10
C ALA A 62 1.79 -4.06 -7.64
N PHE A 63 0.95 -3.43 -6.82
CA PHE A 63 -0.31 -2.84 -7.25
C PHE A 63 -0.09 -1.70 -8.25
N ILE A 64 0.82 -0.77 -7.95
CA ILE A 64 1.18 0.33 -8.86
C ILE A 64 1.72 -0.23 -10.17
N ASP A 65 2.61 -1.23 -10.10
CA ASP A 65 3.20 -1.88 -11.26
C ASP A 65 2.12 -2.56 -12.12
N LYS A 66 1.22 -3.36 -11.52
CA LYS A 66 0.08 -3.97 -12.22
C LYS A 66 -0.87 -2.95 -12.84
N CYS A 67 -1.10 -1.83 -12.17
CA CYS A 67 -1.90 -0.73 -12.71
C CYS A 67 -1.21 -0.06 -13.91
N LYS A 68 0.12 0.02 -13.92
CA LYS A 68 0.93 0.63 -14.99
C LYS A 68 1.25 -0.34 -16.13
N SER A 69 1.35 -1.65 -15.87
CA SER A 69 1.68 -2.71 -16.84
C SER A 69 0.60 -2.94 -17.90
N LYS A 70 -0.39 -2.05 -17.99
CA LYS A 70 -1.42 -2.06 -19.02
C LYS A 70 -1.06 -1.04 -20.11
N TYR A 71 0.00 -1.34 -20.87
CA TYR A 71 0.20 -0.85 -22.24
C TYR A 71 1.21 -1.75 -22.97
#